data_AF-A0A928PXB6-F1
#
_entry.id   AF-A0A928PXB6-F1
#
_cell.length_a   1.000
_cell.length_b   1.000
_cell.length_c   1.000
_cell.angle_alpha   90.00
_cell.angle_beta   90.00
_cell.angle_gamma   90.00
#
_symmetry.space_group_name_H-M   'P 1'
#
loop_
_entity.id
_entity.type
_entity.pdbx_description
1 polymer ?
#
loop_
_entity_poly.entity_id
_entity_poly.type
_entity_poly.pdbx_seq_one_letter_code
_entity_poly.pdbx_strand_id
1 'polypeptide(L)'
;MSAKIRIKCPHCGEAKNVLSVNDICPNCKQPLGLSEEGSIYIYRQGSVYGVAGGFGLFINNQPYGYIGNKELLRIPLKFGTYIIHSAVGMSRKCRDL
;
A
#
# COMPACT_ATOMS: atom_id res chain seq x y z
N MET A 1 -0.21 2.87 18.51
CA MET A 1 -0.93 2.40 17.31
C MET A 1 -0.05 1.45 16.54
N SER A 2 -0.38 0.15 16.50
CA SER A 2 0.31 -0.79 15.61
C SER A 2 -0.35 -0.67 14.23
N ALA A 3 0.25 0.12 13.34
CA ALA A 3 -0.24 0.28 11.98
C ALA A 3 0.06 -0.99 11.20
N LYS A 4 -0.98 -1.70 10.75
CA LYS A 4 -0.83 -2.87 9.88
C LYS A 4 -0.29 -2.39 8.54
N ILE A 5 0.95 -2.72 8.24
CA ILE A 5 1.64 -2.31 7.02
C ILE A 5 1.18 -3.24 5.88
N ARG A 6 0.68 -2.72 4.76
CA ARG A 6 0.33 -3.55 3.60
C ARG A 6 1.45 -3.58 2.57
N ILE A 7 1.99 -4.76 2.27
CA ILE A 7 3.10 -4.96 1.32
C ILE A 7 2.65 -5.86 0.18
N LYS A 8 3.05 -5.51 -1.05
CA LYS A 8 2.88 -6.35 -2.24
C LYS A 8 4.09 -7.27 -2.39
N CYS A 9 3.86 -8.58 -2.53
CA CYS A 9 4.94 -9.52 -2.73
C CYS A 9 5.65 -9.24 -4.06
N PRO A 10 6.99 -9.12 -4.08
CA PRO A 10 7.74 -8.84 -5.31
C PRO A 10 7.71 -10.01 -6.31
N HIS A 11 7.44 -11.24 -5.85
CA HIS A 11 7.48 -12.44 -6.69
C HIS A 11 6.13 -12.79 -7.31
N CYS A 12 5.06 -12.76 -6.52
CA CYS A 12 3.72 -13.15 -6.98
C CYS A 12 2.72 -11.98 -7.05
N GLY A 13 3.13 -10.75 -6.69
CA GLY A 13 2.29 -9.55 -6.80
C GLY A 13 1.14 -9.47 -5.79
N GLU A 14 1.03 -10.43 -4.86
CA GLU A 14 -0.06 -10.50 -3.90
C GLU A 14 0.16 -9.56 -2.72
N ALA A 15 -0.87 -8.77 -2.38
CA ALA A 15 -0.79 -7.76 -1.33
C ALA A 15 -1.29 -8.31 0.01
N LYS A 16 -0.43 -8.29 1.05
CA LYS A 16 -0.72 -8.79 2.40
C LYS A 16 -0.51 -7.70 3.45
N ASN A 17 -1.32 -7.74 4.51
CA ASN A 17 -1.07 -6.97 5.73
C ASN A 17 -0.04 -7.70 6.60
N VAL A 18 1.05 -7.01 6.89
CA VAL A 18 2.26 -7.52 7.50
C VAL A 18 2.36 -6.94 8.90
N LEU A 19 2.64 -7.81 9.88
CA LEU A 19 2.76 -7.43 11.29
C LEU A 19 4.22 -7.41 11.76
N SER A 20 5.13 -8.07 11.04
CA SER A 20 6.54 -8.21 11.41
C SER A 20 7.46 -8.26 10.18
N VAL A 21 8.76 -8.05 10.40
CA VAL A 21 9.80 -7.91 9.37
C VAL A 21 10.10 -9.21 8.62
N ASN A 22 9.70 -10.37 9.17
CA ASN A 22 9.97 -11.70 8.62
C ASN A 22 8.71 -12.44 8.16
N ASP A 23 7.64 -11.72 7.85
CA ASP A 23 6.37 -12.32 7.47
C ASP A 23 6.47 -13.00 6.09
N ILE A 24 5.75 -14.11 5.91
CA ILE A 24 5.84 -14.93 4.69
C ILE A 24 4.64 -14.65 3.79
N CYS A 25 4.88 -14.59 2.47
CA CYS A 25 3.79 -14.51 1.50
C CYS A 25 3.00 -15.84 1.47
N PRO A 26 1.66 -15.83 1.67
CA PRO A 26 0.87 -17.05 1.76
C PRO A 26 0.83 -17.84 0.44
N ASN A 27 0.94 -17.16 -0.68
CA ASN A 27 0.84 -17.77 -2.00
C ASN A 27 2.19 -18.36 -2.45
N CYS A 28 3.22 -17.53 -2.55
CA CYS A 28 4.53 -17.98 -3.05
C CYS A 28 5.51 -18.43 -1.95
N LYS A 29 5.12 -18.39 -0.67
CA LYS A 29 5.92 -18.82 0.51
C LYS A 29 7.30 -18.17 0.65
N GLN A 30 7.58 -17.12 -0.11
CA GLN A 30 8.82 -16.38 -0.01
C GLN A 30 8.73 -15.31 1.09
N PRO A 31 9.86 -14.99 1.76
CA PRO A 31 9.89 -13.95 2.79
C PRO A 31 9.50 -12.61 2.17
N LEU A 32 8.57 -11.91 2.82
CA LEU A 32 8.26 -10.52 2.51
C LEU A 32 9.37 -9.67 3.12
N GLY A 33 10.51 -9.62 2.44
CA GLY A 33 11.63 -8.77 2.83
C GLY A 33 11.19 -7.31 2.84
N LEU A 34 11.14 -6.70 4.03
CA LEU A 34 11.21 -5.26 4.15
C LEU A 34 12.66 -4.88 3.83
N SER A 35 12.89 -4.33 2.65
CA SER A 35 14.22 -3.82 2.27
C SER A 35 14.71 -2.81 3.32
N GLU A 36 16.00 -2.87 3.66
CA GLU A 36 16.69 -1.82 4.45
C GLU A 36 16.78 -0.49 3.68
N GLU A 37 16.43 -0.50 2.40
CA GLU A 37 16.38 0.66 1.52
C GLU A 37 15.06 1.44 1.70
N GLY A 38 15.15 2.77 1.58
CA GLY A 38 14.15 3.73 2.05
C GLY A 38 12.70 3.41 1.71
N SER A 39 11.79 3.66 2.65
CA SER A 39 10.36 3.42 2.44
C SER A 39 9.55 4.71 2.34
N ILE A 40 8.61 4.75 1.40
CA ILE A 40 7.61 5.81 1.31
C ILE A 40 6.39 5.41 2.15
N TYR A 41 5.93 6.33 3.00
CA TYR A 41 4.70 6.20 3.75
C TYR A 41 3.64 7.11 3.14
N ILE A 42 2.57 6.51 2.64
CA ILE A 42 1.42 7.23 2.11
C ILE A 42 0.29 7.02 3.11
N TYR A 43 -0.03 8.07 3.86
CA TYR A 43 -1.21 8.09 4.71
C TYR A 43 -2.36 8.76 3.96
N ARG A 44 -3.48 8.06 3.83
CA ARG A 44 -4.70 8.69 3.35
C ARG A 44 -5.50 9.21 4.53
N GLN A 45 -5.53 10.53 4.65
CA GLN A 45 -6.38 11.17 5.64
C GLN A 45 -7.86 10.84 5.38
N GLY A 46 -8.60 10.68 6.47
CA GLY A 46 -10.02 10.39 6.43
C GLY A 46 -10.83 11.50 5.76
N SER A 47 -11.93 11.15 5.08
CA SER A 47 -12.91 12.15 4.62
C SER A 47 -13.60 12.81 5.81
N VAL A 48 -13.63 14.14 5.83
CA VAL A 48 -14.33 14.94 6.85
C VAL A 48 -15.86 14.81 6.69
N TYR A 49 -16.34 14.47 5.50
CA TYR A 49 -17.76 14.42 5.16
C TYR A 49 -18.38 13.01 5.26
N GLY A 50 -17.68 12.03 5.83
CA GLY A 50 -18.18 10.66 5.99
C GLY A 50 -18.36 9.87 4.68
N VAL A 51 -17.96 10.43 3.54
CA VAL A 51 -17.97 9.76 2.24
C VAL A 51 -16.54 9.69 1.71
N ALA A 52 -16.03 8.49 1.49
CA ALA A 52 -14.68 8.24 1.01
C ALA A 52 -14.67 7.25 -0.16
N GLY A 53 -14.10 7.65 -1.31
CA GLY A 53 -13.80 6.74 -2.43
C GLY A 53 -12.34 6.30 -2.41
N GLY A 54 -11.99 5.10 -2.90
CA GLY A 54 -10.59 4.65 -2.92
C GLY A 54 -9.71 5.49 -3.84
N PHE A 55 -8.42 5.65 -3.51
CA PHE A 55 -7.44 6.21 -4.45
C PHE A 55 -6.65 5.09 -5.11
N GLY A 56 -6.63 5.05 -6.44
CA GLY A 56 -5.72 4.18 -7.18
C GLY A 56 -4.31 4.77 -7.16
N LEU A 57 -3.31 3.93 -6.89
CA LEU A 57 -1.91 4.33 -6.83
C LEU A 57 -1.14 3.73 -7.99
N PHE A 58 -0.35 4.58 -8.64
CA PHE A 58 0.59 4.22 -9.69
C PHE A 58 1.98 4.70 -9.32
N ILE A 59 2.98 3.86 -9.55
CA ILE A 59 4.39 4.19 -9.35
C ILE A 59 5.10 4.00 -10.68
N ASN A 60 5.75 5.05 -11.19
CA ASN A 60 6.40 5.04 -12.51
C ASN A 60 5.43 4.52 -13.61
N ASN A 61 4.20 5.02 -13.58
CA ASN A 61 3.09 4.63 -14.47
C ASN A 61 2.64 3.15 -14.40
N GLN A 62 3.16 2.37 -13.44
CA GLN A 62 2.70 1.00 -13.22
C GLN A 62 1.64 0.94 -12.10
N PRO A 63 0.56 0.15 -12.27
CA PRO A 63 -0.47 0.03 -11.25
C PRO A 63 0.06 -0.67 -10.01
N TYR A 64 0.08 0.06 -8.89
CA TYR A 64 0.52 -0.50 -7.61
C TYR A 64 -0.65 -1.16 -6.88
N GLY A 65 -1.77 -0.44 -6.75
CA GLY A 65 -2.97 -0.89 -6.03
C GLY A 65 -3.90 0.26 -5.69
N TYR A 66 -4.63 0.15 -4.58
CA TYR A 66 -5.47 1.23 -4.07
C TYR A 66 -5.18 1.50 -2.58
N ILE A 67 -5.50 2.71 -2.11
CA ILE A 67 -5.50 3.10 -0.69
C ILE A 67 -6.90 3.58 -0.26
N GLY A 68 -7.44 2.91 0.75
CA GLY A 68 -8.75 3.13 1.36
C GLY A 68 -8.74 4.23 2.42
N ASN A 69 -9.93 4.54 2.96
CA ASN A 69 -10.11 5.62 3.94
C ASN A 69 -9.30 5.37 5.21
N LYS A 70 -8.60 6.38 5.74
CA LYS A 70 -7.78 6.28 6.95
C LYS A 70 -6.73 5.15 6.90
N GLU A 71 -6.34 4.71 5.71
CA GLU A 71 -5.36 3.63 5.52
C GLU A 71 -3.95 4.23 5.42
N LEU A 72 -2.98 3.53 6.01
CA LEU A 72 -1.55 3.80 5.86
C LEU A 72 -0.92 2.73 5.00
N LEU A 73 -0.30 3.14 3.91
CA LEU A 73 0.46 2.27 3.04
C LEU A 73 1.95 2.55 3.20
N ARG A 74 2.75 1.49 3.38
CA ARG A 74 4.22 1.57 3.34
C ARG A 74 4.71 0.84 2.11
N ILE A 75 5.46 1.54 1.29
CA ILE A 75 6.01 1.01 0.04
C ILE A 75 7.53 0.92 0.20
N PRO A 76 8.11 -0.29 0.32
CA PRO A 76 9.56 -0.45 0.29
C PRO A 76 10.04 -0.17 -1.14
N LEU A 77 11.03 0.72 -1.28
CA LEU A 77 11.61 1.07 -2.57
C LEU A 77 13.13 1.08 -2.46
N LYS A 78 13.80 0.90 -3.59
CA LYS A 78 15.25 1.11 -3.65
C LYS A 78 15.55 2.59 -3.62
N PHE A 79 16.78 2.98 -3.31
CA PHE A 79 17.18 4.39 -3.44
C PHE A 79 17.01 4.86 -4.89
N GLY A 80 16.27 5.93 -5.11
CA GLY A 80 15.97 6.42 -6.45
C GLY A 80 14.87 7.47 -6.49
N THR A 81 14.59 7.97 -7.70
CA THR A 81 13.48 8.89 -7.96
C THR A 81 12.29 8.11 -8.50
N TYR A 82 11.10 8.38 -7.95
CA TYR A 82 9.86 7.71 -8.32
C TYR A 82 8.76 8.74 -8.55
N ILE A 83 7.97 8.53 -9.60
CA ILE A 83 6.76 9.33 -9.85
C ILE A 83 5.58 8.59 -9.23
N ILE A 84 4.93 9.23 -8.27
CA ILE A 84 3.69 8.74 -7.65
C ILE A 84 2.52 9.47 -8.29
N HIS A 85 1.62 8.72 -8.91
CA HIS A 85 0.35 9.24 -9.38
C HIS A 85 -0.80 8.64 -8.56
N SER A 86 -1.66 9.50 -8.05
CA SER A 86 -2.89 9.13 -7.34
C SER A 86 -4.08 9.49 -8.22
N ALA A 87 -4.87 8.49 -8.59
CA ALA A 87 -6.10 8.67 -9.34
C ALA A 87 -7.30 8.49 -8.40
N VAL A 88 -8.27 9.41 -8.48
CA VAL A 88 -9.52 9.28 -7.73
C VAL A 88 -10.34 8.14 -8.33
N GLY A 89 -10.36 7.00 -7.64
CA GLY A 89 -11.20 5.87 -8.00
C GLY A 89 -12.61 6.11 -7.48
N MET A 90 -13.47 6.74 -8.28
CA MET A 90 -14.91 6.87 -7.96
C MET A 90 -15.63 5.50 -7.93
N SER A 91 -14.96 4.42 -8.32
CA SER A 91 -15.55 3.09 -8.54
C SER A 91 -15.68 2.20 -7.29
N ARG A 92 -15.21 2.61 -6.11
CA ARG A 92 -15.48 1.88 -4.85
C ARG A 92 -15.72 2.83 -3.67
N LYS A 93 -16.93 2.83 -3.12
CA LYS A 93 -17.21 3.35 -1.77
C LYS A 93 -16.30 2.61 -0.79
N CYS A 94 -15.42 3.32 -0.10
CA CYS A 94 -14.66 2.74 1.00
C CYS A 94 -15.66 2.33 2.09
N ARG A 95 -15.51 1.11 2.62
CA ARG A 95 -16.08 0.81 3.94
C ARG A 95 -15.12 1.43 4.95
N ASP A 96 -15.65 2.26 5.82
CA ASP A 96 -14.89 2.72 6.99
C ASP A 96 -14.47 1.48 7.79
N LEU A 97 -13.19 1.44 8.17
CA LEU A 97 -12.65 0.50 9.16
C LEU A 97 -12.92 1.03 10.57
#